data_AF-W9ZK66-F1
#
_entry.id   AF-W9ZK66-F1
#
_cell.length_a   1.000
_cell.length_b   1.000
_cell.length_c   1.000
_cell.angle_alpha   90.00
_cell.angle_beta   90.00
_cell.angle_gamma   90.00
#
_symmetry.space_group_name_H-M   'P 1'
#
loop_
_entity.id
_entity.type
_entity.pdbx_description
1 polymer ?
#
loop_
_entity_poly.entity_id
_entity_poly.type
_entity_poly.pdbx_seq_one_letter_code
_entity_poly.pdbx_strand_id
1 'polypeptide(L)'
;MGHLIDSNGKAYVGPSQQMDVEMELAFLVGQGIKRFERVSIDEAEEHIFGVVLLNDWSTRDVQAPEDHPFAAFNAKSFASTISPWVVSIDALEPYRTKAQPQEPSDLLPYLTDRRELGTFDISINMSWKLSPEGEVFDVSTSNLTNAYWSFAQMLTHHAFGGCEMRTGDLIGTGTITGQDAGSICSLVEQTRNGTQSIKTPAGNSRYYVQDGDEVTFTGWAGRKENPQVVGGRIGFGSCDGIILPAKPL
;
A
#
# COMPACT_ATOMS: atom_id res chain seq x y z
N MET A 1 2.02 12.21 -17.50
CA MET A 1 2.31 13.62 -17.83
C MET A 1 2.18 14.43 -16.56
N GLY A 2 3.09 15.34 -16.27
CA GLY A 2 3.02 16.17 -15.07
C GLY A 2 3.85 17.44 -15.15
N HIS A 3 3.75 18.26 -14.11
CA HIS A 3 4.60 19.43 -13.88
C HIS A 3 5.93 18.96 -13.28
N LEU A 4 7.02 19.21 -14.00
CA LEU A 4 8.36 18.73 -13.68
C LEU A 4 9.34 19.90 -13.57
N ILE A 5 10.44 19.69 -12.87
CA ILE A 5 11.53 20.67 -12.70
C ILE A 5 12.81 20.08 -13.32
N ASP A 6 13.45 20.81 -14.24
CA ASP A 6 14.72 20.38 -14.84
C ASP A 6 15.93 20.63 -13.92
N SER A 7 17.12 20.20 -14.33
CA SER A 7 18.35 20.36 -13.55
C SER A 7 18.77 21.82 -13.31
N ASN A 8 18.20 22.78 -14.03
CA ASN A 8 18.43 24.21 -13.86
C ASN A 8 17.34 24.88 -13.00
N GLY A 9 16.39 24.11 -12.47
CA GLY A 9 15.26 24.62 -11.70
C GLY A 9 14.12 25.18 -12.55
N LYS A 10 14.11 24.92 -13.87
CA LYS A 10 13.06 25.42 -14.76
C LYS A 10 11.90 24.43 -14.83
N ALA A 11 10.70 24.94 -14.63
CA ALA A 11 9.46 24.18 -14.80
C ALA A 11 9.18 23.83 -16.27
N TYR A 12 8.70 22.61 -16.50
CA TYR A 12 8.21 22.15 -17.79
C TYR A 12 7.10 21.08 -17.63
N VAL A 13 6.42 20.76 -18.72
CA VAL A 13 5.42 19.69 -18.77
C VAL A 13 5.98 18.52 -19.58
N GLY A 14 5.92 17.32 -19.03
CA GLY A 14 6.48 16.14 -19.68
C GLY A 14 6.01 14.81 -19.08
N PRO A 15 6.41 13.68 -19.68
CA PRO A 15 6.21 12.36 -19.10
C PRO A 15 7.10 12.19 -17.85
N SER A 16 6.55 11.59 -16.80
CA SER A 16 7.33 11.24 -15.61
C SER A 16 8.44 10.25 -15.99
N GLN A 17 9.59 10.40 -15.35
CA GLN A 17 10.76 9.52 -15.44
C GLN A 17 10.96 8.71 -14.15
N GLN A 18 10.11 8.93 -13.13
CA GLN A 18 10.18 8.27 -11.83
C GLN A 18 8.82 7.66 -11.47
N MET A 19 8.32 6.80 -12.37
CA MET A 19 7.12 6.02 -12.19
C MET A 19 7.36 4.90 -11.18
N ASP A 20 6.58 4.89 -10.12
CA ASP A 20 6.78 4.07 -8.93
C ASP A 20 5.49 3.37 -8.53
N VAL A 21 5.64 2.39 -7.65
CA VAL A 21 4.58 1.61 -7.04
C VAL A 21 4.63 1.76 -5.53
N GLU A 22 3.48 1.56 -4.90
CA GLU A 22 3.37 1.51 -3.44
C GLU A 22 2.60 0.25 -3.08
N MET A 23 3.32 -0.73 -2.53
CA MET A 23 2.71 -1.98 -2.10
C MET A 23 1.96 -1.78 -0.78
N GLU A 24 0.64 -1.69 -0.91
CA GLU A 24 -0.29 -1.41 0.18
C GLU A 24 -1.35 -2.51 0.34
N LEU A 25 -2.01 -2.46 1.50
CA LEU A 25 -3.34 -3.03 1.68
C LEU A 25 -4.32 -1.88 1.83
N ALA A 26 -5.60 -2.15 1.62
CA ALA A 26 -6.65 -1.21 1.95
C ALA A 26 -7.85 -1.94 2.54
N PHE A 27 -8.54 -1.29 3.46
CA PHE A 27 -9.78 -1.83 4.02
C PHE A 27 -10.98 -1.00 3.57
N LEU A 28 -12.11 -1.67 3.38
CA LEU A 28 -13.37 -1.04 3.04
C LEU A 28 -14.21 -0.82 4.29
N VAL A 29 -14.80 0.35 4.40
CA VAL A 29 -15.81 0.66 5.41
C VAL A 29 -17.10 -0.10 5.06
N GLY A 30 -17.56 -0.96 5.97
CA GLY A 30 -18.82 -1.70 5.86
C GLY A 30 -19.99 -0.92 6.44
N GLN A 31 -19.83 -0.45 7.67
CA GLN A 31 -20.82 0.38 8.36
C GLN A 31 -20.34 1.83 8.40
N GLY A 32 -21.12 2.74 7.80
CA GLY A 32 -20.80 4.16 7.81
C GLY A 32 -20.77 4.79 9.21
N ILE A 33 -20.05 5.90 9.32
CA ILE A 33 -19.88 6.71 10.53
C ILE A 33 -20.43 8.09 10.21
N LYS A 34 -21.41 8.57 10.98
CA LYS A 34 -22.02 9.86 10.69
C LYS A 34 -21.07 10.99 11.07
N ARG A 35 -21.26 12.13 10.41
CA ARG A 35 -20.51 13.35 10.70
C ARG A 35 -20.57 13.69 12.20
N PHE A 36 -19.41 14.02 12.76
CA PHE A 36 -19.19 14.35 14.18
C PHE A 36 -19.43 13.20 15.17
N GLU A 37 -19.76 11.99 14.72
CA GLU A 37 -19.66 10.79 15.55
C GLU A 37 -18.19 10.36 15.64
N ARG A 38 -17.83 9.75 16.77
CA ARG A 38 -16.51 9.17 17.01
C ARG A 38 -16.68 7.67 17.14
N VAL A 39 -15.65 6.93 16.76
CA VAL A 39 -15.58 5.48 16.92
C VAL A 39 -14.42 5.16 17.82
N SER A 40 -14.68 4.45 18.92
CA SER A 40 -13.60 3.98 19.79
C SER A 40 -12.78 2.89 19.10
N ILE A 41 -11.53 2.70 19.52
CA ILE A 41 -10.69 1.62 18.97
C ILE A 41 -11.32 0.23 19.15
N ASP A 42 -12.05 0.02 20.23
CA ASP A 42 -12.75 -1.24 20.54
C ASP A 42 -13.91 -1.54 19.58
N GLU A 43 -14.49 -0.51 18.94
CA GLU A 43 -15.62 -0.61 18.00
C GLU A 43 -15.16 -0.51 16.55
N ALA A 44 -13.90 -0.12 16.30
CA ALA A 44 -13.42 0.24 14.97
C ALA A 44 -13.54 -0.91 13.96
N GLU A 45 -13.19 -2.13 14.34
CA GLU A 45 -13.28 -3.28 13.42
C GLU A 45 -14.72 -3.63 13.03
N GLU A 46 -15.74 -3.26 13.82
CA GLU A 46 -17.16 -3.45 13.48
C GLU A 46 -17.58 -2.62 12.26
N HIS A 47 -16.85 -1.53 11.99
CA HIS A 47 -17.05 -0.69 10.82
C HIS A 47 -16.30 -1.16 9.58
N ILE A 48 -15.43 -2.16 9.69
CA ILE A 48 -14.58 -2.65 8.59
C ILE A 48 -15.22 -3.89 7.97
N PHE A 49 -15.51 -3.83 6.67
CA PHE A 49 -16.06 -4.98 5.95
C PHE A 49 -15.00 -6.01 5.59
N GLY A 50 -13.89 -5.56 5.02
CA GLY A 50 -12.84 -6.43 4.52
C GLY A 50 -11.69 -5.69 3.87
N VAL A 51 -10.71 -6.45 3.41
CA VAL A 51 -9.39 -5.98 2.99
C VAL A 51 -9.14 -6.39 1.53
N VAL A 52 -8.45 -5.53 0.79
CA VAL A 52 -7.96 -5.74 -0.57
C VAL A 52 -6.47 -5.40 -0.66
N LEU A 53 -5.79 -5.92 -1.69
CA LEU A 53 -4.49 -5.40 -2.11
C LEU A 53 -4.70 -4.03 -2.77
N LEU A 54 -3.75 -3.12 -2.60
CA LEU A 54 -3.75 -1.80 -3.22
C LEU A 54 -2.37 -1.49 -3.80
N ASN A 55 -2.33 -1.04 -5.05
CA ASN A 55 -1.19 -0.34 -5.63
C ASN A 55 -1.54 1.13 -5.81
N ASP A 56 -0.93 1.99 -4.98
CA ASP A 56 -1.02 3.44 -5.13
C ASP A 56 0.10 3.95 -6.06
N TRP A 57 -0.18 3.86 -7.36
CA TRP A 57 0.78 4.24 -8.40
C TRP A 57 1.22 5.68 -8.22
N SER A 58 2.53 5.91 -8.36
CA SER A 58 3.13 7.18 -7.95
C SER A 58 4.11 7.71 -9.00
N THR A 59 4.08 9.00 -9.30
CA THR A 59 5.13 9.65 -10.12
C THR A 59 5.95 10.60 -9.26
N ARG A 60 7.11 10.15 -8.78
CA ARG A 60 7.89 10.82 -7.71
C ARG A 60 8.43 12.19 -8.10
N ASP A 61 8.82 12.32 -9.35
CA ASP A 61 9.32 13.57 -9.94
C ASP A 61 8.22 14.62 -10.15
N VAL A 62 6.97 14.19 -10.34
CA VAL A 62 5.78 15.06 -10.32
C VAL A 62 5.38 15.39 -8.88
N GLN A 63 5.54 14.44 -7.96
CA GLN A 63 5.18 14.62 -6.55
C GLN A 63 6.07 15.66 -5.87
N ALA A 64 7.39 15.58 -6.08
CA ALA A 64 8.37 16.44 -5.41
C ALA A 64 8.05 17.96 -5.47
N PRO A 65 7.65 18.55 -6.62
CA PRO A 65 7.22 19.95 -6.66
C PRO A 65 5.80 20.19 -6.11
N GLU A 66 4.93 19.19 -6.03
CA GLU A 66 3.57 19.31 -5.48
C GLU A 66 3.54 19.23 -3.95
N ASP A 67 4.50 18.53 -3.33
CA ASP A 67 4.53 18.23 -1.89
C ASP A 67 4.43 19.49 -1.02
N HIS A 68 4.99 20.62 -1.48
CA HIS A 68 4.84 21.90 -0.81
C HIS A 68 3.96 22.87 -1.62
N PRO A 69 2.86 23.42 -1.07
CA PRO A 69 2.34 23.25 0.30
C PRO A 69 1.20 22.21 0.41
N PHE A 70 0.86 21.49 -0.67
CA PHE A 70 -0.41 20.76 -0.78
C PHE A 70 -0.30 19.24 -0.65
N ALA A 71 0.90 18.70 -0.45
CA ALA A 71 1.19 17.27 -0.54
C ALA A 71 0.90 16.70 -1.95
N ALA A 72 0.93 15.38 -2.08
CA ALA A 72 0.75 14.70 -3.35
C ALA A 72 -0.64 14.91 -3.97
N PHE A 73 -0.71 15.20 -5.28
CA PHE A 73 -1.96 15.41 -5.99
C PHE A 73 -2.02 14.70 -7.35
N ASN A 74 -1.53 15.32 -8.44
CA ASN A 74 -1.52 14.69 -9.77
C ASN A 74 -0.57 13.49 -9.79
N ALA A 75 0.43 13.51 -8.91
CA ALA A 75 1.38 12.42 -8.78
C ALA A 75 0.81 11.11 -8.25
N LYS A 76 -0.45 11.10 -7.78
CA LYS A 76 -1.15 9.94 -7.20
C LYS A 76 -2.50 9.71 -7.87
N SER A 77 -3.26 10.78 -8.13
CA SER A 77 -4.62 10.71 -8.66
C SER A 77 -4.77 10.17 -10.09
N PHE A 78 -3.67 9.86 -10.78
CA PHE A 78 -3.74 9.31 -12.13
C PHE A 78 -4.16 7.84 -12.17
N ALA A 79 -3.83 7.04 -11.15
CA ALA A 79 -4.26 5.66 -11.02
C ALA A 79 -4.01 5.11 -9.62
N SER A 80 -4.99 4.39 -9.07
CA SER A 80 -4.79 3.45 -7.97
C SER A 80 -5.49 2.15 -8.36
N THR A 81 -4.86 1.00 -8.11
CA THR A 81 -5.39 -0.32 -8.50
C THR A 81 -5.67 -1.15 -7.25
N ILE A 82 -6.81 -1.83 -7.20
CA ILE A 82 -7.14 -2.76 -6.12
C ILE A 82 -7.38 -4.17 -6.64
N SER A 83 -7.10 -5.18 -5.81
CA SER A 83 -7.52 -6.56 -6.11
C SER A 83 -9.04 -6.68 -6.11
N PRO A 84 -9.63 -7.55 -6.95
CA PRO A 84 -11.09 -7.63 -7.11
C PRO A 84 -11.80 -8.36 -5.96
N TRP A 85 -11.07 -9.16 -5.17
CA TRP A 85 -11.63 -9.95 -4.08
C TRP A 85 -11.44 -9.24 -2.75
N VAL A 86 -12.56 -8.80 -2.15
CA VAL A 86 -12.59 -8.25 -0.80
C VAL A 86 -12.63 -9.42 0.19
N VAL A 87 -11.53 -9.63 0.92
CA VAL A 87 -11.46 -10.66 1.96
C VAL A 87 -12.05 -10.09 3.24
N SER A 88 -13.13 -10.68 3.76
CA SER A 88 -13.80 -10.15 4.96
C SER A 88 -12.91 -10.21 6.20
N ILE A 89 -13.14 -9.29 7.14
CA ILE A 89 -12.42 -9.28 8.41
C ILE A 89 -12.63 -10.59 9.19
N ASP A 90 -13.84 -11.13 9.17
CA ASP A 90 -14.19 -12.43 9.77
C ASP A 90 -13.35 -13.59 9.21
N ALA A 91 -13.06 -13.56 7.90
CA ALA A 91 -12.24 -14.59 7.28
C ALA A 91 -10.79 -14.52 7.76
N LEU A 92 -10.31 -13.32 8.11
CA LEU A 92 -8.93 -13.09 8.57
C LEU A 92 -8.72 -13.45 10.06
N GLU A 93 -9.79 -13.61 10.84
CA GLU A 93 -9.72 -13.86 12.28
C GLU A 93 -8.81 -15.04 12.69
N PRO A 94 -8.79 -16.19 11.99
CA PRO A 94 -7.86 -17.29 12.31
C PRO A 94 -6.37 -16.93 12.17
N TYR A 95 -6.06 -15.77 11.58
CA TYR A 95 -4.71 -15.25 11.34
C TYR A 95 -4.45 -13.94 12.09
N ARG A 96 -5.27 -13.60 13.09
CA ARG A 96 -4.98 -12.52 14.02
C ARG A 96 -3.66 -12.76 14.75
N THR A 97 -2.88 -11.70 14.92
CA THR A 97 -1.54 -11.73 15.49
C THR A 97 -1.21 -10.40 16.17
N LYS A 98 -0.04 -10.31 16.79
CA LYS A 98 0.42 -9.07 17.44
C LYS A 98 0.85 -8.04 16.39
N ALA A 99 0.50 -6.79 16.63
CA ALA A 99 1.05 -5.65 15.87
C ALA A 99 2.52 -5.40 16.24
N GLN A 100 3.19 -4.54 15.46
CA GLN A 100 4.51 -4.03 15.82
C GLN A 100 4.45 -3.35 17.20
N PRO A 101 5.47 -3.53 18.05
CA PRO A 101 5.59 -2.74 19.26
C PRO A 101 5.58 -1.25 18.92
N GLN A 102 4.70 -0.49 19.58
CA GLN A 102 4.59 0.96 19.43
C GLN A 102 5.32 1.66 20.57
N GLU A 103 5.98 2.77 20.26
CA GLU A 103 6.61 3.62 21.27
C GLU A 103 5.53 4.27 22.14
N PRO A 104 5.58 4.15 23.47
CA PRO A 104 4.54 4.70 24.36
C PRO A 104 4.30 6.20 24.20
N SER A 105 5.31 6.96 23.74
CA SER A 105 5.20 8.40 23.47
C SER A 105 4.27 8.74 22.31
N ASP A 106 4.07 7.80 21.38
CA ASP A 106 3.24 8.01 20.19
C ASP A 106 1.76 7.70 20.48
N LEU A 107 1.48 7.02 21.59
CA LEU A 107 0.16 6.52 21.92
C LEU A 107 -0.61 7.47 22.83
N LEU A 108 -1.60 8.13 22.25
CA LEU A 108 -2.64 8.83 23.01
C LEU A 108 -3.72 7.84 23.49
N PRO A 109 -4.42 8.12 24.61
CA PRO A 109 -5.37 7.18 25.22
C PRO A 109 -6.48 6.64 24.32
N TYR A 110 -6.84 7.37 23.25
CA TYR A 110 -7.90 6.97 22.32
C TYR A 110 -7.40 6.04 21.20
N LEU A 111 -6.07 5.93 21.00
CA LEU A 111 -5.43 4.99 20.05
C LEU A 111 -4.79 3.79 20.75
N THR A 112 -4.82 3.75 22.09
CA THR A 112 -4.29 2.63 22.85
C THR A 112 -5.21 1.42 22.74
N ASP A 113 -4.74 0.35 22.11
CA ASP A 113 -5.41 -0.94 22.04
C ASP A 113 -5.33 -1.66 23.39
N ARG A 114 -6.35 -1.44 24.23
CA ARG A 114 -6.42 -2.04 25.59
C ARG A 114 -6.86 -3.48 25.58
N ARG A 115 -7.47 -3.93 24.49
CA ARG A 115 -7.94 -5.31 24.31
C ARG A 115 -6.87 -6.20 23.70
N GLU A 116 -5.75 -5.62 23.28
CA GLU A 116 -4.69 -6.30 22.55
C GLU A 116 -5.23 -7.01 21.30
N LEU A 117 -6.17 -6.35 20.58
CA LEU A 117 -6.72 -6.82 19.31
C LEU A 117 -5.62 -7.14 18.28
N GLY A 118 -4.55 -6.34 18.27
CA GLY A 118 -3.39 -6.56 17.40
C GLY A 118 -3.64 -6.23 15.94
N THR A 119 -3.24 -7.14 15.05
CA THR A 119 -3.35 -7.03 13.58
C THR A 119 -3.51 -8.42 12.95
N PHE A 120 -3.36 -8.55 11.64
CA PHE A 120 -3.46 -9.81 10.90
C PHE A 120 -2.13 -10.19 10.22
N ASP A 121 -1.80 -11.48 10.20
CA ASP A 121 -0.68 -12.03 9.42
C ASP A 121 -1.07 -12.10 7.94
N ILE A 122 -0.91 -10.99 7.23
CA ILE A 122 -1.21 -10.85 5.80
C ILE A 122 0.08 -10.55 5.06
N SER A 123 0.58 -11.53 4.31
CA SER A 123 1.74 -11.33 3.43
C SER A 123 1.31 -10.77 2.08
N ILE A 124 2.14 -9.89 1.53
CA ILE A 124 1.99 -9.34 0.18
C ILE A 124 3.32 -9.43 -0.56
N ASN A 125 3.27 -9.87 -1.81
CA ASN A 125 4.43 -10.05 -2.67
C ASN A 125 4.24 -9.22 -3.95
N MET A 126 5.31 -8.55 -4.36
CA MET A 126 5.41 -7.82 -5.61
C MET A 126 6.24 -8.61 -6.61
N SER A 127 5.62 -8.93 -7.75
CA SER A 127 6.29 -9.46 -8.93
C SER A 127 6.34 -8.38 -10.02
N TRP A 128 7.45 -8.33 -10.75
CA TRP A 128 7.67 -7.36 -11.82
C TRP A 128 8.14 -8.06 -13.08
N LYS A 129 7.38 -7.85 -14.15
CA LYS A 129 7.69 -8.31 -15.49
C LYS A 129 8.19 -7.15 -16.34
N LEU A 130 9.40 -7.30 -16.85
CA LEU A 130 10.09 -6.29 -17.62
C LEU A 130 9.71 -6.34 -19.10
N SER A 131 9.58 -5.16 -19.71
CA SER A 131 9.46 -4.96 -21.15
C SER A 131 10.70 -4.25 -21.70
N PRO A 132 11.23 -4.65 -22.88
CA PRO A 132 10.77 -5.75 -23.73
C PRO A 132 11.36 -7.12 -23.37
N GLU A 133 12.19 -7.21 -22.33
CA GLU A 133 12.99 -8.41 -22.03
C GLU A 133 12.13 -9.64 -21.66
N GLY A 134 10.93 -9.43 -21.12
CA GLY A 134 10.00 -10.49 -20.73
C GLY A 134 10.39 -11.23 -19.44
N GLU A 135 11.46 -10.82 -18.77
CA GLU A 135 11.85 -11.38 -17.47
C GLU A 135 10.79 -11.07 -16.42
N VAL A 136 10.43 -12.07 -15.62
CA VAL A 136 9.57 -11.94 -14.43
C VAL A 136 10.38 -12.31 -13.21
N PHE A 137 10.36 -11.48 -12.17
CA PHE A 137 11.03 -11.77 -10.91
C PHE A 137 10.26 -11.18 -9.72
N ASP A 138 10.47 -11.78 -8.54
CA ASP A 138 9.95 -11.25 -7.29
C ASP A 138 10.84 -10.11 -6.81
N VAL A 139 10.25 -8.95 -6.57
CA VAL A 139 10.97 -7.74 -6.19
C VAL A 139 11.02 -7.59 -4.67
N SER A 140 9.89 -7.77 -4.01
CA SER A 140 9.82 -7.71 -2.55
C SER A 140 8.65 -8.52 -2.00
N THR A 141 8.76 -8.89 -0.72
CA THR A 141 7.67 -9.50 0.04
C THR A 141 7.64 -8.86 1.42
N SER A 142 6.47 -8.37 1.80
CA SER A 142 6.23 -7.74 3.10
C SER A 142 5.02 -8.37 3.79
N ASN A 143 4.68 -7.86 4.96
CA ASN A 143 3.56 -8.32 5.76
C ASN A 143 2.88 -7.14 6.46
N LEU A 144 1.56 -7.19 6.64
CA LEU A 144 0.82 -6.19 7.43
C LEU A 144 1.37 -6.04 8.85
N THR A 145 2.01 -7.07 9.40
CA THR A 145 2.75 -6.96 10.68
C THR A 145 3.95 -6.00 10.62
N ASN A 146 4.28 -5.40 9.48
CA ASN A 146 5.26 -4.32 9.39
C ASN A 146 4.61 -2.93 9.54
N ALA A 147 3.28 -2.83 9.42
CA ALA A 147 2.57 -1.59 9.64
C ALA A 147 2.63 -1.18 11.12
N TYR A 148 2.96 0.09 11.37
CA TYR A 148 3.03 0.65 12.71
C TYR A 148 1.64 0.93 13.30
N TRP A 149 0.68 1.31 12.47
CA TRP A 149 -0.71 1.59 12.86
C TRP A 149 -1.63 0.48 12.37
N SER A 150 -2.48 -0.06 13.26
CA SER A 150 -3.48 -1.06 12.89
C SER A 150 -4.65 -0.44 12.13
N PHE A 151 -5.46 -1.25 11.44
CA PHE A 151 -6.68 -0.78 10.79
C PHE A 151 -7.65 -0.11 11.79
N ALA A 152 -7.76 -0.67 12.99
CA ALA A 152 -8.56 -0.09 14.06
C ALA A 152 -8.07 1.32 14.43
N GLN A 153 -6.75 1.49 14.61
CA GLN A 153 -6.16 2.80 14.90
C GLN A 153 -6.37 3.81 13.75
N MET A 154 -6.20 3.37 12.50
CA MET A 154 -6.41 4.21 11.32
C MET A 154 -7.85 4.72 11.24
N LEU A 155 -8.85 3.83 11.38
CA LEU A 155 -10.26 4.20 11.34
C LEU A 155 -10.64 5.10 12.53
N THR A 156 -10.22 4.73 13.75
CA THR A 156 -10.45 5.54 14.95
C THR A 156 -9.86 6.94 14.80
N HIS A 157 -8.64 7.06 14.29
CA HIS A 157 -8.00 8.35 14.05
C HIS A 157 -8.77 9.17 13.01
N HIS A 158 -9.18 8.56 11.90
CA HIS A 158 -9.95 9.22 10.85
C HIS A 158 -11.31 9.74 11.38
N ALA A 159 -12.02 8.94 12.19
CA ALA A 159 -13.28 9.32 12.81
C ALA A 159 -13.11 10.38 13.92
N PHE A 160 -11.95 10.46 14.57
CA PHE A 160 -11.75 11.28 15.78
C PHE A 160 -12.07 12.77 15.57
N GLY A 161 -11.72 13.30 14.39
CA GLY A 161 -12.02 14.68 13.99
C GLY A 161 -13.49 14.93 13.64
N GLY A 162 -14.34 13.89 13.65
CA GLY A 162 -15.73 13.95 13.23
C GLY A 162 -15.94 13.78 11.71
N CYS A 163 -14.96 13.20 11.01
CA CYS A 163 -15.07 12.89 9.59
C CYS A 163 -16.19 11.89 9.35
N GLU A 164 -17.04 12.19 8.36
CA GLU A 164 -18.08 11.28 7.91
C GLU A 164 -17.46 10.21 7.01
N MET A 165 -17.76 8.93 7.27
CA MET A 165 -17.36 7.80 6.43
C MET A 165 -18.60 7.02 5.99
N ARG A 166 -18.60 6.51 4.78
CA ARG A 166 -19.73 5.82 4.16
C ARG A 166 -19.33 4.40 3.78
N THR A 167 -20.33 3.53 3.70
CA THR A 167 -20.14 2.17 3.17
C THR A 167 -19.49 2.24 1.78
N GLY A 168 -18.39 1.51 1.62
CA GLY A 168 -17.60 1.47 0.39
C GLY A 168 -16.45 2.49 0.34
N ASP A 169 -16.31 3.39 1.32
CA ASP A 169 -15.09 4.18 1.45
C ASP A 169 -13.88 3.24 1.65
N LEU A 170 -12.76 3.56 1.01
CA LEU A 170 -11.53 2.76 0.98
C LEU A 170 -10.42 3.52 1.70
N ILE A 171 -9.74 2.86 2.63
CA ILE A 171 -8.64 3.46 3.40
C ILE A 171 -7.38 2.60 3.20
N GLY A 172 -6.39 3.16 2.51
CA GLY A 172 -5.08 2.55 2.25
C GLY A 172 -4.15 2.64 3.46
N THR A 173 -3.30 1.63 3.65
CA THR A 173 -2.35 1.55 4.77
C THR A 173 -1.20 2.54 4.70
N GLY A 174 -0.93 3.10 3.51
CA GLY A 174 0.41 3.55 3.17
C GLY A 174 1.29 2.34 2.80
N THR A 175 2.41 2.64 2.14
CA THR A 175 3.40 1.63 1.71
C THR A 175 3.88 0.79 2.91
N ILE A 176 3.70 -0.54 2.83
CA ILE A 176 3.98 -1.46 3.96
C ILE A 176 5.44 -1.93 3.94
N THR A 177 6.40 -1.03 4.12
CA THR A 177 7.84 -1.39 4.15
C THR A 177 8.25 -2.00 5.50
N GLY A 178 8.93 -3.14 5.46
CA GLY A 178 9.59 -3.74 6.63
C GLY A 178 11.05 -3.31 6.80
N GLN A 179 11.71 -3.82 7.85
CA GLN A 179 13.12 -3.48 8.14
C GLN A 179 14.12 -4.19 7.22
N ASP A 180 13.76 -5.37 6.70
CA ASP A 180 14.62 -6.16 5.83
C ASP A 180 14.61 -5.61 4.41
N ALA A 181 15.75 -5.62 3.72
CA ALA A 181 15.87 -5.11 2.36
C ALA A 181 14.89 -5.77 1.37
N GLY A 182 14.56 -7.05 1.57
CA GLY A 182 13.60 -7.79 0.76
C GLY A 182 12.13 -7.42 1.01
N SER A 183 11.85 -6.54 1.98
CA SER A 183 10.52 -6.09 2.37
C SER A 183 10.26 -4.60 2.08
N ILE A 184 11.14 -3.96 1.32
CA ILE A 184 10.96 -2.57 0.86
C ILE A 184 9.95 -2.53 -0.28
N CYS A 185 8.92 -1.70 -0.12
CA CYS A 185 7.66 -1.81 -0.85
C CYS A 185 7.41 -0.71 -1.89
N SER A 186 8.37 0.19 -2.09
CA SER A 186 8.42 1.14 -3.20
C SER A 186 9.79 1.14 -3.88
N LEU A 187 9.83 1.48 -5.17
CA LEU A 187 11.08 1.53 -5.93
C LEU A 187 11.90 2.77 -5.54
N VAL A 188 11.27 3.88 -5.14
CA VAL A 188 12.01 5.04 -4.63
C VAL A 188 12.85 4.69 -3.40
N GLU A 189 12.33 3.87 -2.50
CA GLU A 189 13.08 3.38 -1.34
C GLU A 189 14.17 2.38 -1.76
N GLN A 190 13.83 1.39 -2.60
CA GLN A 190 14.80 0.38 -3.07
C GLN A 190 15.96 0.99 -3.85
N THR A 191 15.70 2.02 -4.64
CA THR A 191 16.71 2.71 -5.44
C THR A 191 17.40 3.86 -4.72
N ARG A 192 17.02 4.14 -3.46
CA ARG A 192 17.48 5.31 -2.71
C ARG A 192 17.36 6.59 -3.55
N ASN A 193 16.13 6.86 -3.98
CA ASN A 193 15.79 7.98 -4.85
C ASN A 193 16.60 7.97 -6.16
N GLY A 194 16.65 6.82 -6.83
CA GLY A 194 17.33 6.67 -8.12
C GLY A 194 18.87 6.65 -8.07
N THR A 195 19.50 6.66 -6.89
CA THR A 195 20.97 6.64 -6.78
C THR A 195 21.59 5.25 -6.95
N GLN A 196 20.80 4.19 -6.75
CA GLN A 196 21.21 2.80 -7.00
C GLN A 196 20.17 2.07 -7.85
N SER A 197 20.62 1.21 -8.76
CA SER A 197 19.74 0.40 -9.60
C SER A 197 19.36 -0.90 -8.92
N ILE A 198 18.13 -1.37 -9.14
CA ILE A 198 17.70 -2.75 -8.88
C ILE A 198 18.34 -3.65 -9.95
N LYS A 199 19.06 -4.70 -9.52
CA LYS A 199 19.62 -5.73 -10.38
C LYS A 199 18.72 -6.96 -10.35
N THR A 200 18.29 -7.39 -11.52
CA THR A 200 17.42 -8.56 -11.70
C THR A 200 18.25 -9.86 -11.77
N PRO A 201 17.61 -11.03 -11.56
CA PRO A 201 18.27 -12.33 -11.72
C PRO A 201 18.92 -12.57 -13.09
N ALA A 202 18.32 -12.08 -14.19
CA ALA A 202 18.86 -12.20 -15.54
C ALA A 202 19.92 -11.14 -15.87
N GLY A 203 20.27 -10.26 -14.92
CA GLY A 203 21.29 -9.22 -15.08
C GLY A 203 20.79 -7.91 -15.67
N ASN A 204 19.49 -7.77 -15.91
CA ASN A 204 18.86 -6.48 -16.25
C ASN A 204 18.95 -5.49 -15.09
N SER A 205 18.83 -4.21 -15.41
CA SER A 205 18.92 -3.10 -14.47
C SER A 205 17.69 -2.21 -14.59
N ARG A 206 17.05 -1.90 -13.46
CA ARG A 206 15.91 -0.97 -13.39
C ARG A 206 16.09 0.03 -12.25
N TYR A 207 15.40 1.16 -12.37
CA TYR A 207 15.29 2.14 -11.29
C TYR A 207 13.80 2.33 -10.95
N TYR A 208 13.03 2.69 -11.96
CA TYR A 208 11.60 2.92 -11.89
C TYR A 208 10.89 2.09 -12.94
N VAL A 209 9.56 2.02 -12.86
CA VAL A 209 8.71 1.33 -13.85
C VAL A 209 8.86 2.01 -15.22
N GLN A 210 9.00 1.21 -16.27
CA GLN A 210 9.10 1.69 -17.65
C GLN A 210 7.85 1.34 -18.47
N ASP A 211 7.70 1.99 -19.63
CA ASP A 211 6.60 1.71 -20.54
C ASP A 211 6.59 0.23 -20.97
N GLY A 212 5.44 -0.42 -20.81
CA GLY A 212 5.19 -1.82 -21.10
C GLY A 212 5.51 -2.78 -19.95
N ASP A 213 6.14 -2.32 -18.87
CA ASP A 213 6.34 -3.13 -17.68
C ASP A 213 5.00 -3.45 -17.01
N GLU A 214 4.91 -4.65 -16.42
CA GLU A 214 3.75 -5.16 -15.70
C GLU A 214 4.15 -5.41 -14.24
N VAL A 215 3.41 -4.82 -13.30
CA VAL A 215 3.59 -5.05 -11.87
C VAL A 215 2.35 -5.76 -11.31
N THR A 216 2.59 -6.84 -10.57
CA THR A 216 1.56 -7.67 -9.97
C THR A 216 1.80 -7.78 -8.47
N PHE A 217 0.77 -7.44 -7.69
CA PHE A 217 0.73 -7.79 -6.27
C PHE A 217 -0.11 -9.04 -6.07
N THR A 218 0.40 -9.96 -5.27
CA THR A 218 -0.37 -11.10 -4.74
C THR A 218 -0.29 -11.08 -3.23
N GLY A 219 -1.34 -11.55 -2.55
CA GLY A 219 -1.35 -11.58 -1.09
C GLY A 219 -2.09 -12.77 -0.53
N TRP A 220 -1.71 -13.14 0.69
CA TRP A 220 -2.31 -14.23 1.43
C TRP A 220 -2.22 -14.03 2.93
N ALA A 221 -3.26 -14.45 3.65
CA ALA A 221 -3.24 -14.54 5.12
C ALA A 221 -2.72 -15.90 5.58
N GLY A 222 -1.82 -15.88 6.56
CA GLY A 222 -1.29 -17.05 7.24
C GLY A 222 -0.18 -17.83 6.54
N ARG A 223 0.42 -18.77 7.28
CA ARG A 223 1.43 -19.72 6.78
C ARG A 223 0.76 -20.99 6.25
N LYS A 224 1.46 -21.77 5.43
CA LYS A 224 0.91 -22.87 4.60
C LYS A 224 0.38 -24.10 5.37
N GLU A 225 0.11 -23.96 6.67
CA GLU A 225 0.00 -25.07 7.62
C GLU A 225 -1.09 -24.87 8.69
N ASN A 226 -1.96 -23.86 8.60
CA ASN A 226 -3.03 -23.66 9.59
C ASN A 226 -4.12 -24.75 9.43
N PRO A 227 -4.31 -25.67 10.40
CA PRO A 227 -5.29 -26.75 10.28
C PRO A 227 -6.75 -26.28 10.41
N GLN A 228 -6.98 -25.06 10.88
CA GLN A 228 -8.33 -24.48 11.03
C GLN A 228 -8.91 -23.97 9.71
N VAL A 229 -8.08 -23.79 8.68
CA VAL A 229 -8.48 -23.26 7.37
C VAL A 229 -8.17 -24.29 6.30
N VAL A 230 -9.15 -24.65 5.48
CA VAL A 230 -8.95 -25.58 4.35
C VAL A 230 -7.94 -24.97 3.38
N GLY A 231 -6.80 -25.65 3.17
CA GLY A 231 -5.69 -25.14 2.36
C GLY A 231 -4.69 -24.26 3.12
N GLY A 232 -4.91 -24.00 4.41
CA GLY A 232 -3.98 -23.35 5.32
C GLY A 232 -3.82 -21.83 5.12
N ARG A 233 -4.35 -21.24 4.04
CA ARG A 233 -4.24 -19.82 3.69
C ARG A 233 -5.51 -19.26 3.10
N ILE A 234 -5.66 -17.95 3.18
CA ILE A 234 -6.71 -17.19 2.46
C ILE A 234 -6.01 -16.26 1.47
N GLY A 235 -6.32 -16.43 0.18
CA GLY A 235 -5.72 -15.62 -0.89
C GLY A 235 -6.55 -14.39 -1.24
N PHE A 236 -5.88 -13.34 -1.70
CA PHE A 236 -6.49 -12.08 -2.14
C PHE A 236 -6.66 -11.96 -3.66
N GLY A 237 -6.25 -13.01 -4.41
CA GLY A 237 -6.10 -12.92 -5.86
C GLY A 237 -4.90 -12.06 -6.25
N SER A 238 -5.04 -11.32 -7.34
CA SER A 238 -3.99 -10.44 -7.87
C SER A 238 -4.49 -8.99 -8.00
N CYS A 239 -3.54 -8.06 -7.91
CA CYS A 239 -3.70 -6.64 -8.22
C CYS A 239 -2.62 -6.30 -9.25
N ASP A 240 -3.03 -6.26 -10.52
CA ASP A 240 -2.14 -6.19 -11.68
C ASP A 240 -2.27 -4.85 -12.42
N GLY A 241 -1.18 -4.34 -12.97
CA GLY A 241 -1.24 -3.21 -13.89
C GLY A 241 -0.05 -3.14 -14.84
N ILE A 242 -0.33 -2.71 -16.07
CA ILE A 242 0.66 -2.48 -17.13
C ILE A 242 0.77 -0.98 -17.36
N ILE A 243 1.99 -0.46 -17.34
CA ILE A 243 2.22 0.96 -17.63
C ILE A 243 2.28 1.18 -19.13
N LEU A 244 1.45 2.09 -19.62
CA LEU A 244 1.41 2.46 -21.04
C LEU A 244 2.17 3.77 -21.26
N PRO A 245 2.73 3.97 -22.47
CA PRO A 245 3.36 5.22 -22.83
C PRO A 245 2.45 6.43 -22.57
N ALA A 246 3.05 7.49 -22.03
CA ALA A 246 2.35 8.75 -21.84
C ALA A 246 1.83 9.28 -23.19
N LYS A 247 0.59 9.80 -23.18
CA LYS A 247 0.03 10.45 -24.38
C LYS A 247 0.80 11.74 -24.68
N PRO A 248 1.07 12.05 -25.97
CA PRO A 248 1.61 13.34 -26.37
C PRO A 248 0.69 14.50 -25.93
N LEU A 249 1.29 15.68 -25.74
CA LEU A 249 0.58 16.95 -25.54
C LEU A 249 -0.11 17.40 -26.83
#